data_AF-B3RNR5-F1
#
_entry.id   AF-B3RNR5-F1
#
_cell.length_a   1.000
_cell.length_b   1.000
_cell.length_c   1.000
_cell.angle_alpha   90.00
_cell.angle_beta   90.00
_cell.angle_gamma   90.00
#
_symmetry.space_group_name_H-M   'P 1'
#
loop_
_entity.id
_entity.type
_entity.pdbx_description
1 polymer ?
#
loop_
_entity_poly.entity_id
_entity_poly.type
_entity_poly.pdbx_seq_one_letter_code
_entity_poly.pdbx_strand_id
1 'polypeptide(L)'
;MYHTSTQRKYWTFPNEEEIAQHKGALHNQFFQKLKDDDSRHIRTKDLPSVEELDHLCTFYEFELMDLCRRFDPPMPATAAVYMKRFYLVCSVMDYHPCDIMLACVYLATKVDEYNISIDKFLTMVPENDKERAKSRTLGFELLVMEKLKFHLTIHCPYRPVEGLLINIMTVIPEIADKIDELRRHIDKFLSKILYCQAMLIYPPSQVGEIALFPSQIALAAIIEAGEKAGLDLFESVISAVLNNNS
;
A
#
# COMPACT_ATOMS: atom_id res chain seq x y z
N MET A 1 5.26 -3.87 17.75
CA MET A 1 4.99 -2.41 17.62
C MET A 1 5.81 -1.87 16.46
N TYR A 2 5.33 -0.83 15.77
CA TYR A 2 6.00 -0.28 14.58
C TYR A 2 7.42 0.23 14.86
N HIS A 3 7.65 0.88 16.01
CA HIS A 3 8.94 1.51 16.33
C HIS A 3 10.12 0.54 16.39
N THR A 4 9.88 -0.73 16.68
CA THR A 4 10.89 -1.80 16.73
C THR A 4 10.77 -2.78 15.55
N SER A 5 9.94 -2.44 14.56
CA SER A 5 9.63 -3.33 13.44
C SER A 5 10.72 -3.34 12.37
N THR A 6 10.79 -4.45 11.64
CA THR A 6 11.63 -4.58 10.45
C THR A 6 11.19 -3.63 9.33
N GLN A 7 9.90 -3.30 9.27
CA GLN A 7 9.37 -2.29 8.35
C GLN A 7 10.04 -0.94 8.55
N ARG A 8 10.04 -0.42 9.78
CA ARG A 8 10.70 0.87 10.07
C ARG A 8 12.19 0.85 9.76
N LYS A 9 12.86 -0.25 10.07
CA LYS A 9 14.33 -0.35 9.98
C LYS A 9 14.83 -0.49 8.53
N TYR A 10 14.09 -1.19 7.67
CA TYR A 10 14.59 -1.59 6.35
C TYR A 10 13.69 -1.19 5.18
N TRP A 11 12.45 -0.79 5.45
CA TRP A 11 11.43 -0.53 4.42
C TRP A 11 10.72 0.82 4.64
N THR A 12 11.43 1.76 5.27
CA THR A 12 11.00 3.14 5.44
C THR A 12 12.16 4.02 5.02
N PHE A 13 11.97 4.73 3.92
CA PHE A 13 12.93 5.61 3.30
C PHE A 13 12.62 7.06 3.66
N PRO A 14 13.63 7.93 3.79
CA PRO A 14 13.42 9.34 4.08
C PRO A 14 12.64 10.06 2.97
N ASN A 15 13.00 9.83 1.69
CA ASN A 15 12.53 10.63 0.56
C ASN A 15 12.21 9.76 -0.68
N GLU A 16 11.38 10.27 -1.58
CA GLU A 16 11.08 9.65 -2.89
C GLU A 16 12.31 9.49 -3.78
N GLU A 17 13.28 10.42 -3.67
CA GLU A 17 14.51 10.39 -4.45
C GLU A 17 15.33 9.13 -4.21
N GLU A 18 15.36 8.62 -2.97
CA GLU A 18 16.10 7.41 -2.65
C GLU A 18 15.45 6.18 -3.30
N ILE A 19 14.11 6.14 -3.38
CA ILE A 19 13.36 5.10 -4.09
C ILE A 19 13.67 5.17 -5.59
N ALA A 20 13.68 6.37 -6.17
CA ALA A 20 14.02 6.57 -7.57
C ALA A 20 15.47 6.14 -7.88
N GLN A 21 16.41 6.42 -7.00
CA GLN A 21 17.81 5.98 -7.11
C GLN A 21 17.91 4.45 -7.07
N HIS A 22 17.20 3.77 -6.16
CA HIS A 22 17.17 2.31 -6.12
C HIS A 22 16.63 1.70 -7.43
N LYS A 23 15.52 2.23 -7.94
CA LYS A 23 14.93 1.79 -9.22
C LYS A 23 15.90 2.03 -10.39
N GLY A 24 16.54 3.20 -10.44
CA GLY A 24 17.53 3.53 -11.48
C GLY A 24 18.77 2.63 -11.41
N ALA A 25 19.26 2.33 -10.21
CA ALA A 25 20.38 1.42 -10.02
C ALA A 25 20.06 -0.01 -10.48
N LEU A 26 18.86 -0.52 -10.14
CA LEU A 26 18.39 -1.83 -10.60
C LEU A 26 18.27 -1.91 -12.11
N HIS A 27 17.71 -0.87 -12.72
CA HIS A 27 17.61 -0.76 -14.16
C HIS A 27 18.99 -0.83 -14.81
N ASN A 28 19.93 0.00 -14.35
CA ASN A 28 21.31 -0.01 -14.85
C ASN A 28 22.01 -1.37 -14.67
N GLN A 29 21.80 -2.02 -13.52
CA GLN A 29 22.33 -3.35 -13.26
C GLN A 29 21.79 -4.39 -14.25
N PHE A 30 20.49 -4.33 -14.57
CA PHE A 30 19.89 -5.22 -15.56
C PHE A 30 20.44 -4.96 -16.97
N PHE A 31 20.62 -3.69 -17.35
CA PHE A 31 21.25 -3.34 -18.62
C PHE A 31 22.69 -3.84 -18.71
N GLN A 32 23.45 -3.79 -17.62
CA GLN A 32 24.81 -4.33 -17.60
C GLN A 32 24.79 -5.84 -17.81
N LYS A 33 23.92 -6.59 -17.10
CA LYS A 33 23.75 -8.03 -17.29
C LYS A 33 23.38 -8.40 -18.72
N LEU A 34 22.53 -7.60 -19.38
CA LEU A 34 22.15 -7.82 -20.76
C LEU A 34 23.28 -7.56 -21.75
N LYS A 35 24.12 -6.54 -21.50
CA LYS A 35 25.31 -6.27 -22.33
C LYS A 35 26.35 -7.38 -22.22
N ASP A 36 26.47 -7.96 -21.03
CA ASP A 36 27.39 -9.07 -20.78
C ASP A 36 26.87 -10.40 -21.38
N ASP A 37 25.55 -10.51 -21.62
CA ASP A 37 24.89 -11.65 -22.27
C ASP A 37 24.80 -11.45 -23.80
N ASP A 38 25.93 -11.68 -24.48
CA ASP A 38 26.14 -11.50 -25.94
C ASP A 38 25.20 -12.35 -26.83
N SER A 39 24.42 -13.25 -26.21
CA SER A 39 23.48 -14.17 -26.87
C SER A 39 22.19 -13.48 -27.37
N ARG A 40 21.84 -12.31 -26.82
CA ARG A 40 20.62 -11.60 -27.15
C ARG A 40 20.97 -10.36 -27.96
N HIS A 41 20.74 -10.39 -29.28
CA HIS A 41 20.83 -9.22 -30.15
C HIS A 41 19.71 -8.20 -29.88
N ILE A 42 19.50 -7.81 -28.63
CA ILE A 42 18.50 -6.85 -28.21
C ILE A 42 19.13 -5.46 -28.31
N ARG A 43 18.52 -4.59 -29.11
CA ARG A 43 18.96 -3.20 -29.19
C ARG A 43 18.54 -2.52 -27.90
N THR A 44 19.45 -1.79 -27.27
CA THR A 44 19.17 -1.05 -26.03
C THR A 44 18.04 -0.03 -26.15
N LYS A 45 17.66 0.35 -27.38
CA LYS A 45 16.53 1.23 -27.69
C LYS A 45 15.16 0.55 -27.62
N ASP A 46 15.11 -0.79 -27.65
CA ASP A 46 13.87 -1.55 -27.61
C ASP A 46 13.47 -1.92 -26.17
N LEU A 47 14.29 -1.56 -25.18
CA LEU A 47 13.99 -1.78 -23.77
C LEU A 47 13.10 -0.67 -23.20
N PRO A 48 12.14 -1.03 -22.34
CA PRO A 48 11.31 -0.05 -21.66
C PRO A 48 12.14 0.81 -20.72
N SER A 49 11.83 2.09 -20.66
CA SER A 49 12.37 3.06 -19.70
C SER A 49 11.93 2.75 -18.27
N VAL A 50 12.62 3.34 -17.28
CA VAL A 50 12.24 3.23 -15.86
C VAL A 50 10.80 3.70 -15.63
N GLU A 51 10.37 4.76 -16.32
CA GLU A 51 9.01 5.31 -16.22
C GLU A 51 7.96 4.33 -16.77
N GLU A 52 8.21 3.71 -17.92
CA GLU A 52 7.31 2.70 -18.49
C GLU A 52 7.17 1.48 -17.58
N LEU A 53 8.27 1.05 -16.95
CA LEU A 53 8.26 -0.03 -15.96
C LEU A 53 7.47 0.35 -14.70
N ASP A 54 7.55 1.61 -14.26
CA ASP A 54 6.81 2.11 -13.10
C ASP A 54 5.31 2.22 -13.38
N HIS A 55 4.93 2.67 -14.58
CA HIS A 55 3.55 2.65 -15.05
C HIS A 55 3.00 1.22 -15.10
N LEU A 56 3.80 0.27 -15.57
CA LEU A 56 3.41 -1.14 -15.58
C LEU A 56 3.19 -1.68 -14.17
N CYS A 57 4.09 -1.38 -13.22
CA CYS A 57 3.90 -1.76 -11.82
C CYS A 57 2.63 -1.16 -11.25
N THR A 58 2.41 0.13 -11.47
CA THR A 58 1.23 0.86 -11.00
C THR A 58 -0.07 0.25 -11.55
N PHE A 59 -0.10 -0.12 -12.83
CA PHE A 59 -1.25 -0.81 -13.43
C PHE A 59 -1.57 -2.13 -12.70
N TYR A 60 -0.56 -2.97 -12.46
CA TYR A 60 -0.77 -4.24 -11.76
C TYR A 60 -1.06 -4.07 -10.26
N GLU A 61 -0.62 -2.97 -9.64
CA GLU A 61 -1.05 -2.61 -8.27
C GLU A 61 -2.54 -2.27 -8.22
N PHE A 62 -3.10 -1.64 -9.26
CA PHE A 62 -4.55 -1.41 -9.36
C PHE A 62 -5.31 -2.74 -9.46
N GLU A 63 -4.90 -3.63 -10.35
CA GLU A 63 -5.46 -4.98 -10.48
C GLU A 63 -5.34 -5.79 -9.18
N LEU A 64 -4.21 -5.69 -8.49
CA LEU A 64 -3.98 -6.34 -7.19
C LEU A 64 -5.02 -5.88 -6.17
N MET A 65 -5.25 -4.57 -6.07
CA MET A 65 -6.20 -4.02 -5.11
C MET A 65 -7.65 -4.42 -5.44
N ASP A 66 -8.00 -4.49 -6.71
CA ASP A 66 -9.31 -4.99 -7.13
C ASP A 66 -9.48 -6.48 -6.82
N LEU A 67 -8.42 -7.28 -6.91
CA LEU A 67 -8.42 -8.67 -6.43
C LEU A 67 -8.60 -8.73 -4.92
N CYS A 68 -7.88 -7.92 -4.15
CA CYS A 68 -8.00 -7.85 -2.68
C CYS A 68 -9.41 -7.46 -2.20
N ARG A 69 -10.14 -6.65 -2.98
CA ARG A 69 -11.55 -6.27 -2.68
C ARG A 69 -12.55 -7.41 -2.88
N ARG A 70 -12.20 -8.46 -3.64
CA ARG A 70 -13.08 -9.63 -3.85
C ARG A 70 -13.10 -10.59 -2.67
N PHE A 71 -12.19 -10.42 -1.72
CA PHE A 71 -12.19 -11.20 -0.48
C PHE A 71 -13.26 -10.68 0.49
N ASP A 72 -13.80 -11.58 1.30
CA ASP A 72 -14.78 -11.26 2.32
C ASP A 72 -14.33 -11.82 3.69
N PRO A 73 -13.94 -10.97 4.67
CA PRO A 73 -13.76 -9.52 4.55
C PRO A 73 -12.62 -9.13 3.57
N PRO A 74 -12.60 -7.87 3.08
CA PRO A 74 -11.55 -7.38 2.19
C PRO A 74 -10.16 -7.56 2.80
N MET A 75 -9.22 -8.04 2.00
CA MET A 75 -7.86 -8.28 2.48
C MET A 75 -7.15 -6.94 2.77
N PRO A 76 -6.36 -6.85 3.86
CA PRO A 76 -5.51 -5.70 4.10
C PRO A 76 -4.55 -5.46 2.93
N ALA A 77 -4.08 -4.22 2.82
CA ALA A 77 -3.17 -3.79 1.76
C ALA A 77 -1.73 -4.38 1.86
N THR A 78 -1.55 -5.42 2.67
CA THR A 78 -0.31 -6.19 2.85
C THR A 78 0.27 -6.65 1.51
N ALA A 79 -0.58 -7.21 0.64
CA ALA A 79 -0.17 -7.68 -0.68
C ALA A 79 0.40 -6.56 -1.58
N ALA A 80 -0.20 -5.38 -1.54
CA ALA A 80 0.28 -4.22 -2.30
C ALA A 80 1.66 -3.77 -1.80
N VAL A 81 1.88 -3.77 -0.48
CA VAL A 81 3.17 -3.43 0.11
C VAL A 81 4.25 -4.47 -0.25
N TYR A 82 3.91 -5.76 -0.28
CA TYR A 82 4.85 -6.79 -0.75
C TYR A 82 5.28 -6.58 -2.19
N MET A 83 4.33 -6.28 -3.08
CA MET A 83 4.65 -6.01 -4.49
C MET A 83 5.55 -4.78 -4.64
N LYS A 84 5.25 -3.69 -3.93
CA LYS A 84 6.09 -2.48 -3.88
C LYS A 84 7.51 -2.82 -3.42
N ARG A 85 7.65 -3.51 -2.29
CA ARG A 85 8.96 -3.91 -1.74
C ARG A 85 9.73 -4.85 -2.68
N PHE A 86 9.03 -5.76 -3.36
CA PHE A 86 9.65 -6.69 -4.31
C PHE A 86 10.28 -5.93 -5.49
N TYR A 87 9.55 -4.99 -6.09
CA TYR A 87 10.02 -4.20 -7.23
C TYR A 87 11.00 -3.07 -6.87
N LEU A 88 11.26 -2.84 -5.58
CA LEU A 88 12.43 -2.05 -5.13
C LEU A 88 13.74 -2.83 -5.16
N VAL A 89 13.69 -4.16 -5.23
CA VAL A 89 14.87 -5.05 -5.15
C VAL A 89 15.05 -5.87 -6.43
N CYS A 90 13.97 -6.11 -7.16
CA CYS A 90 13.97 -6.91 -8.39
C CYS A 90 13.49 -6.10 -9.58
N SER A 91 14.06 -6.37 -10.74
CA SER A 91 13.62 -5.75 -12.00
C SER A 91 12.32 -6.38 -12.49
N VAL A 92 11.42 -5.52 -13.00
CA VAL A 92 10.19 -5.92 -13.71
C VAL A 92 10.50 -6.77 -14.94
N MET A 93 11.68 -6.56 -15.53
CA MET A 93 12.12 -7.32 -16.70
C MET A 93 12.54 -8.76 -16.36
N ASP A 94 12.95 -9.02 -15.11
CA ASP A 94 13.25 -10.38 -14.63
C ASP A 94 11.97 -11.13 -14.25
N TYR A 95 11.02 -10.43 -13.63
CA TYR A 95 9.80 -11.03 -13.08
C TYR A 95 8.56 -10.23 -13.47
N HIS A 96 7.69 -10.86 -14.26
CA HIS A 96 6.48 -10.23 -14.76
C HIS A 96 5.48 -9.91 -13.63
N PRO A 97 4.95 -8.67 -13.54
CA PRO A 97 4.09 -8.24 -12.43
C PRO A 97 2.80 -9.02 -12.24
N CYS A 98 2.20 -9.55 -13.32
CA CYS A 98 1.03 -10.42 -13.19
C CYS A 98 1.29 -11.65 -12.30
N ASP A 99 2.45 -12.31 -12.48
CA ASP A 99 2.77 -13.53 -11.72
C ASP A 99 3.14 -13.20 -10.27
N ILE A 100 3.91 -12.12 -10.07
CA ILE A 100 4.32 -11.67 -8.73
C ILE A 100 3.13 -11.15 -7.93
N MET A 101 2.19 -10.45 -8.58
CA MET A 101 0.95 -10.00 -7.95
C MET A 101 0.19 -11.17 -7.31
N LEU A 102 -0.04 -12.26 -8.07
CA LEU A 102 -0.74 -13.43 -7.56
C LEU A 102 -0.01 -14.09 -6.39
N ALA A 103 1.32 -14.21 -6.48
CA ALA A 103 2.16 -14.73 -5.40
C ALA A 103 2.10 -13.84 -4.15
N CYS A 104 2.15 -12.52 -4.29
CA CYS A 104 2.05 -11.56 -3.18
C CYS A 104 0.69 -11.63 -2.49
N VAL A 105 -0.41 -11.73 -3.24
CA VAL A 105 -1.76 -11.85 -2.68
C VAL A 105 -1.92 -13.18 -1.94
N TYR A 106 -1.48 -14.29 -2.53
CA TYR A 106 -1.56 -15.59 -1.88
C TYR A 106 -0.63 -15.71 -0.65
N LEU A 107 0.53 -15.05 -0.66
CA LEU A 107 1.39 -14.97 0.52
C LEU A 107 0.74 -14.12 1.62
N ALA A 108 0.11 -13.00 1.26
CA ALA A 108 -0.58 -12.12 2.21
C ALA A 108 -1.73 -12.84 2.91
N THR A 109 -2.51 -13.67 2.20
CA THR A 109 -3.59 -14.44 2.84
C THR A 109 -3.08 -15.41 3.90
N LYS A 110 -1.89 -15.99 3.70
CA LYS A 110 -1.25 -16.85 4.72
C LYS A 110 -0.75 -16.05 5.92
N VAL A 111 -0.18 -14.87 5.70
CA VAL A 111 0.40 -14.03 6.77
C VAL A 111 -0.69 -13.35 7.60
N ASP A 112 -1.77 -12.88 6.96
CA ASP A 112 -2.91 -12.23 7.61
C ASP A 112 -3.95 -13.25 8.12
N GLU A 113 -3.59 -14.53 8.20
CA GLU A 113 -4.41 -15.65 8.70
C GLU A 113 -5.76 -15.83 7.96
N TYR A 114 -5.85 -15.35 6.71
CA TYR A 114 -6.99 -15.57 5.83
C TYR A 114 -6.89 -16.95 5.16
N ASN A 115 -7.37 -17.97 5.85
CA ASN A 115 -7.21 -19.37 5.44
C ASN A 115 -8.02 -19.72 4.18
N ILE A 116 -7.35 -19.77 3.03
CA ILE A 116 -7.91 -20.21 1.75
C ILE A 116 -7.04 -21.27 1.10
N SER A 117 -7.70 -22.24 0.44
CA SER A 117 -7.00 -23.14 -0.46
C SER A 117 -6.59 -22.41 -1.73
N ILE A 118 -5.54 -22.89 -2.39
CA ILE A 118 -5.11 -22.35 -3.68
C ILE A 118 -6.20 -22.49 -4.74
N ASP A 119 -6.98 -23.56 -4.72
CA ASP A 119 -8.05 -23.77 -5.69
C ASP A 119 -9.18 -22.73 -5.52
N LYS A 120 -9.50 -22.34 -4.28
CA LYS A 120 -10.44 -21.25 -3.98
C LYS A 120 -9.85 -19.88 -4.35
N PHE A 121 -8.54 -19.68 -4.18
CA PHE A 121 -7.88 -18.46 -4.65
C PHE A 121 -7.99 -18.31 -6.18
N LEU A 122 -7.75 -19.41 -6.91
CA LEU A 122 -7.77 -19.42 -8.37
C LEU A 122 -9.17 -19.24 -8.98
N THR A 123 -10.26 -19.39 -8.21
CA THR A 123 -11.60 -19.04 -8.72
C THR A 123 -11.76 -17.54 -8.95
N MET A 124 -10.91 -16.71 -8.35
CA MET A 124 -10.92 -15.25 -8.52
C MET A 124 -10.18 -14.80 -9.79
N VAL A 125 -9.42 -15.70 -10.41
CA VAL A 125 -8.61 -15.47 -11.62
C VAL A 125 -9.36 -16.00 -12.85
N PRO A 126 -9.20 -15.40 -14.06
CA PRO A 126 -9.84 -15.90 -15.28
C PRO A 126 -9.55 -17.38 -15.56
N GLU A 127 -10.54 -18.12 -16.06
CA GLU A 127 -10.47 -19.58 -16.18
C GLU A 127 -9.35 -20.10 -17.08
N ASN A 128 -9.03 -19.34 -18.13
CA ASN A 128 -8.08 -19.74 -19.17
C ASN A 128 -6.64 -19.88 -18.64
N ASP A 129 -6.32 -19.27 -17.49
CA ASP A 129 -4.96 -19.20 -16.96
C ASP A 129 -4.78 -19.93 -15.62
N LYS A 130 -5.79 -20.64 -15.11
CA LYS A 130 -5.78 -21.21 -13.74
C LYS A 130 -4.58 -22.13 -13.45
N GLU A 131 -4.27 -23.08 -14.33
CA GLU A 131 -3.16 -24.02 -14.12
C GLU A 131 -1.78 -23.32 -14.15
N ARG A 132 -1.60 -22.40 -15.10
CA ARG A 132 -0.39 -21.58 -15.18
C ARG A 132 -0.26 -20.70 -13.95
N ALA A 133 -1.33 -20.01 -13.57
CA ALA A 133 -1.39 -19.16 -12.38
C ALA A 133 -1.07 -19.96 -11.11
N LYS A 134 -1.58 -21.20 -10.97
CA LYS A 134 -1.26 -22.10 -9.85
C LYS A 134 0.23 -22.38 -9.74
N SER A 135 0.84 -22.84 -10.84
CA SER A 135 2.26 -23.18 -10.87
C SER A 135 3.15 -21.96 -10.59
N ARG A 136 2.81 -20.78 -11.15
CA ARG A 136 3.58 -19.55 -10.97
C ARG A 136 3.43 -18.98 -9.56
N THR A 137 2.21 -18.97 -9.01
CA THR A 137 1.94 -18.51 -7.64
C THR A 137 2.76 -19.32 -6.63
N LEU A 138 2.72 -20.66 -6.73
CA LEU A 138 3.49 -21.54 -5.84
C LEU A 138 5.00 -21.45 -6.09
N GLY A 139 5.42 -21.34 -7.35
CA GLY A 139 6.84 -21.25 -7.71
C GLY A 139 7.50 -19.95 -7.24
N PHE A 140 6.76 -18.85 -7.23
CA PHE A 140 7.28 -17.54 -6.80
C PHE A 140 7.04 -17.23 -5.33
N GLU A 141 6.24 -17.99 -4.60
CA GLU A 141 5.96 -17.74 -3.18
C GLU A 141 7.25 -17.64 -2.35
N LEU A 142 8.12 -18.66 -2.44
CA LEU A 142 9.39 -18.67 -1.70
C LEU A 142 10.35 -17.58 -2.19
N LEU A 143 10.36 -17.31 -3.51
CA LEU A 143 11.17 -16.24 -4.08
C LEU A 143 10.77 -14.88 -3.51
N VAL A 144 9.47 -14.58 -3.43
CA VAL A 144 8.98 -13.32 -2.87
C VAL A 144 9.41 -13.19 -1.41
N MET A 145 9.26 -14.25 -0.60
CA MET A 145 9.72 -14.25 0.80
C MET A 145 11.22 -13.97 0.93
N GLU A 146 12.05 -14.60 0.09
CA GLU A 146 13.50 -14.40 0.07
C GLU A 146 13.86 -12.95 -0.30
N LYS A 147 13.27 -12.39 -1.36
CA LYS A 147 13.52 -11.01 -1.79
C LYS A 147 13.06 -9.98 -0.78
N LEU A 148 11.99 -10.27 -0.04
CA LEU A 148 11.52 -9.47 1.10
C LEU A 148 12.37 -9.67 2.37
N LYS A 149 13.42 -10.49 2.33
CA LYS A 149 14.28 -10.83 3.48
C LYS A 149 13.48 -11.39 4.66
N PHE A 150 12.38 -12.09 4.38
CA PHE A 150 11.44 -12.62 5.37
C PHE A 150 10.82 -11.54 6.28
N HIS A 151 10.83 -10.26 5.86
CA HIS A 151 10.17 -9.16 6.57
C HIS A 151 8.66 -9.12 6.24
N LEU A 152 7.93 -10.15 6.68
CA LEU A 152 6.52 -10.37 6.32
C LEU A 152 5.54 -9.51 7.14
N THR A 153 5.89 -9.11 8.36
CA THR A 153 4.98 -8.28 9.16
C THR A 153 4.87 -6.87 8.57
N ILE A 154 3.69 -6.55 8.03
CA ILE A 154 3.33 -5.21 7.56
C ILE A 154 2.44 -4.53 8.59
N HIS A 155 2.78 -3.29 8.91
CA HIS A 155 1.95 -2.41 9.70
C HIS A 155 1.12 -1.55 8.74
N CYS A 156 -0.18 -1.82 8.65
CA CYS A 156 -1.11 -1.05 7.85
C CYS A 156 -1.70 0.13 8.65
N PRO A 157 -2.09 1.23 7.96
CA PRO A 157 -2.61 2.45 8.60
C PRO A 157 -4.03 2.30 9.16
N TYR A 158 -4.79 1.26 8.78
CA TYR A 158 -6.15 1.02 9.27
C TYR A 158 -6.22 0.94 10.81
N ARG A 159 -5.26 0.25 11.45
CA ARG A 159 -5.27 0.09 12.91
C ARG A 159 -4.94 1.39 13.66
N PRO A 160 -3.93 2.20 13.27
CA PRO A 160 -3.74 3.54 13.81
C PRO A 160 -4.96 4.45 13.64
N VAL A 161 -5.62 4.40 12.48
CA VAL A 161 -6.83 5.19 12.19
C VAL A 161 -7.95 4.88 13.19
N GLU A 162 -8.27 3.60 13.40
CA GLU A 162 -9.33 3.23 14.36
C GLU A 162 -8.98 3.67 15.79
N GLY A 163 -7.72 3.54 16.20
CA GLY A 163 -7.26 4.02 17.51
C GLY A 163 -7.43 5.54 17.66
N LEU A 164 -7.16 6.29 16.60
CA LEU A 164 -7.32 7.75 16.59
C LEU A 164 -8.79 8.16 16.57
N LEU A 165 -9.65 7.47 15.82
CA LEU A 165 -11.09 7.68 15.82
C LEU A 165 -11.70 7.48 17.21
N ILE A 166 -11.27 6.44 17.94
CA ILE A 166 -11.71 6.19 19.33
C ILE A 166 -11.29 7.33 20.25
N ASN A 167 -10.07 7.85 20.10
CA ASN A 167 -9.62 8.99 20.90
C ASN A 167 -10.49 10.24 20.62
N ILE A 168 -10.75 10.54 19.34
CA ILE A 168 -11.60 11.67 18.94
C ILE A 168 -13.02 11.52 19.49
N MET A 169 -13.61 10.33 19.43
CA MET A 169 -14.92 10.04 20.03
C MET A 169 -14.97 10.32 21.54
N THR A 170 -13.85 10.10 22.22
CA THR A 170 -13.75 10.33 23.67
C THR A 170 -13.74 11.82 23.99
N VAL A 171 -13.12 12.64 23.15
CA VAL A 171 -13.01 14.09 23.33
C VAL A 171 -14.26 14.83 22.84
N ILE A 172 -14.88 14.36 21.75
CA ILE A 172 -16.04 15.00 21.11
C ILE A 172 -17.11 13.94 20.81
N PRO A 173 -18.02 13.67 21.76
CA PRO A 173 -19.08 12.67 21.58
C PRO A 173 -20.04 12.98 20.43
N GLU A 174 -20.21 14.26 20.07
CA GLU A 174 -21.07 14.73 18.97
C GLU A 174 -20.61 14.24 17.58
N ILE A 175 -19.34 13.85 17.45
CA ILE A 175 -18.81 13.28 16.20
C ILE A 175 -19.36 11.86 15.99
N ALA A 176 -19.81 11.17 17.04
CA ALA A 176 -20.30 9.79 16.97
C ALA A 176 -21.36 9.59 15.87
N ASP A 177 -22.26 10.55 15.70
CA ASP A 177 -23.34 10.50 14.71
C ASP A 177 -22.85 10.62 13.26
N LYS A 178 -21.62 11.14 13.04
CA LYS A 178 -21.01 11.36 11.71
C LYS A 178 -19.88 10.36 11.40
N ILE A 179 -19.58 9.42 12.29
CA ILE A 179 -18.45 8.51 12.15
C ILE A 179 -18.54 7.65 10.90
N ASP A 180 -19.72 7.15 10.55
CA ASP A 180 -19.86 6.28 9.38
C ASP A 180 -19.67 7.05 8.07
N GLU A 181 -19.94 8.35 8.07
CA GLU A 181 -19.56 9.23 6.95
C GLU A 181 -18.06 9.48 6.93
N LEU A 182 -17.46 9.73 8.08
CA LEU A 182 -16.01 9.94 8.21
C LEU A 182 -15.22 8.70 7.78
N ARG A 183 -15.63 7.50 8.20
CA ARG A 183 -15.03 6.21 7.82
C ARG A 183 -15.01 6.02 6.31
N ARG A 184 -16.12 6.29 5.62
CA ARG A 184 -16.18 6.19 4.15
C ARG A 184 -15.18 7.09 3.45
N HIS A 185 -15.00 8.31 3.95
CA HIS A 185 -14.01 9.25 3.41
C HIS A 185 -12.58 8.78 3.70
N ILE A 186 -12.33 8.30 4.92
CA ILE A 186 -11.03 7.75 5.32
C ILE A 186 -10.68 6.52 4.48
N ASP A 187 -11.59 5.56 4.30
CA ASP A 187 -11.34 4.34 3.51
C ASP A 187 -11.02 4.67 2.05
N LYS A 188 -11.74 5.64 1.47
CA LYS A 188 -11.48 6.12 0.11
C LYS A 188 -10.11 6.77 0.01
N PHE A 189 -9.70 7.52 1.02
CA PHE A 189 -8.40 8.18 1.05
C PHE A 189 -7.26 7.19 1.33
N LEU A 190 -7.42 6.28 2.29
CA LEU A 190 -6.49 5.18 2.57
C LEU A 190 -6.25 4.34 1.32
N SER A 191 -7.32 3.99 0.60
CA SER A 191 -7.19 3.30 -0.69
C SER A 191 -6.28 4.07 -1.66
N LYS A 192 -6.40 5.40 -1.73
CA LYS A 192 -5.50 6.25 -2.54
C LYS A 192 -4.06 6.23 -2.06
N ILE A 193 -3.83 6.36 -0.76
CA ILE A 193 -2.47 6.35 -0.21
C ILE A 193 -1.78 5.01 -0.43
N LEU A 194 -2.52 3.90 -0.41
CA LEU A 194 -1.99 2.57 -0.65
C LEU A 194 -1.49 2.39 -2.10
N TYR A 195 -2.07 3.11 -3.06
CA TYR A 195 -1.53 3.21 -4.41
C TYR A 195 -0.25 4.05 -4.46
N CYS A 196 -0.13 5.07 -3.60
CA CYS A 196 1.08 5.90 -3.51
C CYS A 196 2.25 5.17 -2.82
N GLN A 197 3.47 5.67 -3.07
CA GLN A 197 4.70 5.19 -2.40
C GLN A 197 4.77 5.60 -0.91
N ALA A 198 3.73 6.27 -0.39
CA ALA A 198 3.68 6.79 0.97
C ALA A 198 3.93 5.74 2.06
N MET A 199 3.52 4.48 1.85
CA MET A 199 3.78 3.37 2.80
C MET A 199 5.25 2.99 2.94
N LEU A 200 6.09 3.41 1.99
CA LEU A 200 7.53 3.22 1.99
C LEU A 200 8.27 4.44 2.55
N ILE A 201 7.61 5.59 2.71
CA ILE A 201 8.25 6.86 3.11
C ILE A 201 7.83 7.23 4.52
N TYR A 202 6.53 7.16 4.78
CA TYR A 202 5.94 7.55 6.04
C TYR A 202 5.63 6.34 6.91
N PRO A 203 5.78 6.48 8.25
CA PRO A 203 5.33 5.47 9.18
C PRO A 203 3.80 5.32 9.11
N PRO A 204 3.25 4.12 9.35
CA PRO A 204 1.82 3.84 9.26
C PRO A 204 0.96 4.72 10.17
N SER A 205 1.51 5.20 11.30
CA SER A 205 0.85 6.18 12.15
C SER A 205 0.69 7.52 11.45
N GLN A 206 1.77 8.05 10.85
CA GLN A 206 1.71 9.27 10.04
C GLN A 206 0.90 9.07 8.77
N VAL A 207 0.86 7.87 8.17
CA VAL A 207 -0.06 7.59 7.06
C VAL A 207 -1.51 7.62 7.53
N GLY A 208 -1.81 7.08 8.71
CA GLY A 208 -3.14 7.16 9.32
C GLY A 208 -3.51 8.60 9.69
N GLU A 209 -2.56 9.37 10.23
CA GLU A 209 -2.72 10.80 10.46
C GLU A 209 -2.88 11.55 9.14
N ILE A 210 -2.10 11.26 8.09
CA ILE A 210 -2.25 11.81 6.73
C ILE A 210 -3.54 11.34 6.08
N ALA A 211 -4.12 10.22 6.47
CA ALA A 211 -5.46 9.83 6.04
C ALA A 211 -6.57 10.59 6.76
N LEU A 212 -6.26 11.08 7.95
CA LEU A 212 -7.08 11.97 8.74
C LEU A 212 -6.70 13.45 8.53
N PHE A 213 -5.57 13.85 7.95
CA PHE A 213 -5.21 15.24 7.62
C PHE A 213 -5.95 15.77 6.38
N PRO A 214 -6.59 14.98 5.51
CA PRO A 214 -7.68 15.44 4.69
C PRO A 214 -8.87 15.79 5.54
N SER A 215 -8.92 15.47 6.84
CA SER A 215 -9.80 16.14 7.78
C SER A 215 -9.26 17.48 8.25
N GLN A 216 -8.08 17.97 7.87
CA GLN A 216 -7.80 19.42 7.84
C GLN A 216 -8.31 20.05 6.54
N ILE A 217 -8.39 19.30 5.44
CA ILE A 217 -9.10 19.71 4.21
C ILE A 217 -10.62 19.57 4.38
N ALA A 218 -11.09 18.61 5.19
CA ALA A 218 -12.49 18.36 5.50
C ALA A 218 -12.92 19.12 6.75
N LEU A 219 -12.04 19.38 7.73
CA LEU A 219 -12.23 20.42 8.74
C LEU A 219 -12.16 21.78 8.04
N ALA A 220 -11.29 22.04 7.07
CA ALA A 220 -11.37 23.26 6.24
C ALA A 220 -12.69 23.30 5.44
N ALA A 221 -13.18 22.18 4.90
CA ALA A 221 -14.48 22.13 4.23
C ALA A 221 -15.67 22.22 5.20
N ILE A 222 -15.55 21.73 6.45
CA ILE A 222 -16.54 21.81 7.52
C ILE A 222 -16.51 23.20 8.19
N ILE A 223 -15.35 23.83 8.29
CA ILE A 223 -15.15 25.24 8.68
C ILE A 223 -15.73 26.12 7.58
N GLU A 224 -15.44 25.87 6.30
CA GLU A 224 -15.99 26.66 5.18
C GLU A 224 -17.51 26.47 5.04
N ALA A 225 -18.03 25.26 5.28
CA ALA A 225 -19.46 24.99 5.36
C ALA A 225 -20.10 25.57 6.64
N GLY A 226 -19.37 25.59 7.76
CA GLY A 226 -19.75 26.16 9.05
C GLY A 226 -19.83 27.68 9.02
N GLU A 227 -18.84 28.35 8.43
CA GLU A 227 -18.82 29.80 8.17
C GLU A 227 -19.99 30.21 7.26
N LYS A 228 -20.27 29.44 6.19
CA LYS A 228 -21.44 29.67 5.32
C LYS A 228 -22.78 29.41 6.02
N ALA A 229 -22.78 28.63 7.09
CA ALA A 229 -23.96 28.32 7.92
C ALA A 229 -24.05 29.14 9.22
N GLY A 230 -23.05 29.98 9.53
CA GLY A 230 -22.99 30.83 10.72
C GLY A 230 -22.57 30.13 12.03
N LEU A 231 -21.83 29.02 11.96
CA LEU A 231 -21.37 28.21 13.11
C LEU A 231 -19.84 28.17 13.20
N ASP A 232 -19.27 28.64 14.31
CA ASP A 232 -17.83 28.75 14.55
C ASP A 232 -17.26 27.46 15.18
N LEU A 233 -16.98 26.47 14.34
CA LEU A 233 -16.56 25.12 14.76
C LEU A 233 -15.08 25.05 15.19
N PHE A 234 -14.27 26.04 14.83
CA PHE A 234 -12.84 26.05 15.10
C PHE A 234 -12.52 26.26 16.59
N GLU A 235 -13.19 27.22 17.24
CA GLU A 235 -13.01 27.49 18.68
C GLU A 235 -13.52 26.36 19.57
N SER A 236 -14.58 25.65 19.15
CA SER A 236 -15.16 24.55 19.92
C SER A 236 -14.20 23.36 20.01
N VAL A 237 -13.54 22.99 18.91
CA VAL A 237 -12.54 21.91 18.87
C VAL A 237 -11.28 22.30 19.65
N ILE A 238 -10.81 23.55 19.49
CA ILE A 238 -9.63 24.04 20.21
C ILE A 238 -9.91 24.14 21.72
N SER A 239 -11.09 24.63 22.13
CA SER A 239 -11.46 24.73 23.55
C SER A 239 -11.63 23.35 24.19
N ALA A 240 -12.17 22.35 23.49
CA ALA A 240 -12.28 20.99 23.99
C ALA A 240 -10.91 20.32 24.19
N VAL A 241 -9.95 20.59 23.30
CA VAL A 241 -8.56 20.09 23.41
C VAL A 241 -7.77 20.84 24.49
N LEU A 242 -8.03 22.14 24.68
CA LEU A 242 -7.39 22.94 25.73
C LEU A 242 -7.96 22.64 27.13
N ASN A 243 -9.27 22.42 27.26
CA ASN A 243 -9.93 22.15 28.54
C ASN A 243 -9.65 20.74 29.10
N ASN A 244 -9.28 19.77 28.24
CA ASN A 244 -8.84 18.44 28.68
C ASN A 244 -7.37 18.37 29.15
N ASN A 245 -6.62 19.49 29.05
CA ASN A 245 -5.23 19.60 29.51
C ASN A 245 -5.10 20.44 30.82
N SER A 246 -6.20 20.68 31.52
CA SER A 246 -6.24 21.36 32.83
C SER A 246 -6.77 20.46 33.94
#